data_AF-A0A7V9ZB37-F1
#
_entry.id   AF-A0A7V9ZB37-F1
#
_cell.length_a   1.000
_cell.length_b   1.000
_cell.length_c   1.000
_cell.angle_alpha   90.00
_cell.angle_beta   90.00
_cell.angle_gamma   90.00
#
_symmetry.space_group_name_H-M   'P 1'
#
loop_
_entity.id
_entity.type
_entity.pdbx_description
1 polymer ?
#
loop_
_entity_poly.entity_id
_entity_poly.type
_entity_poly.pdbx_seq_one_letter_code
_entity_poly.pdbx_strand_id
1 'polypeptide(L)'
;MTIANASLTSSTFENNLLAAVMQHSMLKHPFYVAWSEGKLSREVLQEYAKQYYAHVRAFPTYVSAVHSHCDDLETRQMLLENLIEEEQGAENHPELWLRFAESLGVTREEV
;
A
#
# COMPACT_ATOMS: atom_id res chain seq x y z
N MET A 1 -11.38 17.12 -44.62
CA MET A 1 -11.63 17.81 -43.35
C MET A 1 -10.71 17.19 -42.33
N THR A 2 -9.61 17.87 -42.05
CA THR A 2 -8.56 17.44 -41.14
C THR A 2 -9.06 17.55 -39.71
N ILE A 3 -8.84 16.53 -38.89
CA ILE A 3 -8.70 16.73 -37.44
C ILE A 3 -7.30 16.22 -37.07
N ALA A 4 -6.60 17.09 -36.36
CA ALA A 4 -5.18 17.06 -36.09
C ALA A 4 -4.81 16.21 -34.86
N ASN A 5 -3.56 15.75 -34.84
CA ASN A 5 -2.81 15.12 -33.75
C ASN A 5 -2.89 15.85 -32.39
N ALA A 6 -2.94 15.10 -31.28
CA ALA A 6 -2.12 15.36 -30.09
C ALA A 6 -2.09 14.15 -29.11
N SER A 7 -0.89 13.59 -28.91
CA SER A 7 -0.38 12.82 -27.75
C SER A 7 -0.98 11.44 -27.41
N LEU A 8 -0.48 10.40 -28.07
CA LEU A 8 -0.45 9.02 -27.56
C LEU A 8 0.89 8.77 -26.87
N THR A 9 0.98 9.05 -25.58
CA THR A 9 2.11 8.62 -24.74
C THR A 9 1.55 7.62 -23.75
N SER A 10 2.01 6.34 -23.78
CA SER A 10 1.50 5.38 -22.80
C SER A 10 1.48 3.85 -23.13
N SER A 11 1.48 3.44 -24.41
CA SER A 11 0.39 2.51 -24.78
C SER A 11 0.64 0.99 -24.86
N THR A 12 1.83 0.43 -24.67
CA THR A 12 2.00 -1.06 -24.68
C THR A 12 2.51 -1.60 -23.35
N PHE A 13 3.56 -1.00 -22.78
CA PHE A 13 4.08 -1.40 -21.48
C PHE A 13 3.02 -1.23 -20.38
N GLU A 14 2.38 -0.07 -20.30
CA GLU A 14 1.34 0.16 -19.29
C GLU A 14 0.16 -0.78 -19.46
N ASN A 15 -0.28 -1.01 -20.71
CA ASN A 15 -1.35 -1.96 -20.99
C ASN A 15 -0.99 -3.38 -20.54
N ASN A 16 0.26 -3.80 -20.75
CA ASN A 16 0.73 -5.11 -20.30
C ASN A 16 0.85 -5.18 -18.77
N LEU A 17 1.36 -4.11 -18.13
CA LEU A 17 1.48 -4.03 -16.67
C LEU A 17 0.10 -4.03 -16.02
N LEU A 18 -0.84 -3.23 -16.53
CA LEU A 18 -2.23 -3.20 -16.08
C LEU A 18 -2.89 -4.55 -16.27
N ALA A 19 -2.70 -5.21 -17.42
CA ALA A 19 -3.23 -6.55 -17.66
C ALA A 19 -2.70 -7.56 -16.64
N ALA A 20 -1.40 -7.52 -16.32
CA ALA A 20 -0.79 -8.38 -15.30
C ALA A 20 -1.35 -8.12 -13.90
N VAL A 21 -1.49 -6.85 -13.50
CA VAL A 21 -2.09 -6.47 -12.20
C VAL A 21 -3.55 -6.90 -12.14
N MET A 22 -4.31 -6.73 -13.22
CA MET A 22 -5.73 -7.08 -13.28
C MET A 22 -5.99 -8.59 -13.17
N GLN A 23 -5.06 -9.43 -13.64
CA GLN A 23 -5.14 -10.89 -13.49
C GLN A 23 -5.07 -11.33 -12.01
N HIS A 24 -4.34 -10.58 -11.18
CA HIS A 24 -4.15 -10.86 -9.76
C HIS A 24 -4.68 -9.74 -8.87
N SER A 25 -5.73 -9.05 -9.32
CA SER A 25 -6.25 -7.87 -8.63
C SER A 25 -6.75 -8.21 -7.23
N MET A 26 -6.04 -7.73 -6.21
CA MET A 26 -6.45 -7.92 -4.80
C MET A 26 -7.84 -7.36 -4.53
N LEU A 27 -8.24 -6.28 -5.21
CA LEU A 27 -9.54 -5.65 -5.03
C LEU A 27 -10.72 -6.51 -5.50
N LYS A 28 -10.46 -7.54 -6.32
CA LYS A 28 -11.48 -8.54 -6.71
C LYS A 28 -11.55 -9.73 -5.75
N HIS A 29 -10.60 -9.84 -4.81
CA HIS A 29 -10.61 -10.94 -3.85
C HIS A 29 -11.83 -10.80 -2.92
N PRO A 30 -12.57 -11.91 -2.63
CA PRO A 30 -13.80 -11.85 -1.83
C PRO A 30 -13.64 -11.13 -0.48
N PHE A 31 -12.48 -11.25 0.15
CA PHE A 31 -12.15 -10.53 1.40
C PHE A 31 -12.23 -9.01 1.24
N TYR A 32 -11.58 -8.43 0.22
CA TYR A 32 -11.55 -6.98 0.02
C TYR A 32 -12.89 -6.45 -0.49
N VAL A 33 -13.64 -7.24 -1.26
CA VAL A 33 -15.03 -6.91 -1.62
C VAL A 33 -15.88 -6.83 -0.36
N ALA A 34 -15.88 -7.86 0.48
CA ALA A 34 -16.64 -7.87 1.74
C ALA A 34 -16.19 -6.77 2.71
N TRP A 35 -14.90 -6.44 2.76
CA TRP A 35 -14.38 -5.30 3.53
C TRP A 35 -15.01 -4.00 3.05
N SER A 36 -14.95 -3.73 1.74
CA SER A 36 -15.46 -2.48 1.16
C SER A 36 -16.98 -2.32 1.32
N GLU A 37 -17.71 -3.43 1.37
CA GLU A 37 -19.14 -3.46 1.61
C GLU A 37 -19.52 -3.44 3.10
N GLY A 38 -18.54 -3.41 4.02
CA GLY A 38 -18.79 -3.42 5.48
C GLY A 38 -19.37 -4.75 6.00
N LYS A 39 -19.12 -5.86 5.30
CA LYS A 39 -19.69 -7.19 5.61
C LYS A 39 -18.79 -8.09 6.46
N LEU A 40 -17.54 -7.67 6.73
CA LEU A 40 -16.65 -8.45 7.58
C LEU A 40 -17.09 -8.40 9.03
N SER A 41 -17.02 -9.55 9.71
CA SER A 41 -17.24 -9.59 11.15
C SER A 41 -16.07 -8.95 11.89
N ARG A 42 -16.31 -8.57 13.15
CA ARG A 42 -15.26 -7.97 13.99
C ARG A 42 -14.10 -8.94 14.19
N GLU A 43 -14.38 -10.23 14.35
CA GLU A 43 -13.37 -11.28 14.55
C GLU A 43 -12.43 -11.40 13.34
N VAL A 44 -12.99 -11.29 12.13
CA VAL A 44 -12.20 -11.30 10.89
C VAL A 44 -11.30 -10.06 10.79
N LEU A 45 -11.82 -8.88 11.15
CA LEU A 45 -11.03 -7.64 11.17
C LEU A 45 -9.90 -7.69 12.20
N GLN A 46 -10.17 -8.24 13.39
CA GLN A 46 -9.15 -8.45 14.43
C GLN A 46 -8.02 -9.35 13.93
N GLU A 47 -8.35 -10.48 13.28
CA GLU A 47 -7.34 -11.39 12.77
C GLU A 47 -6.53 -10.78 11.62
N TYR A 48 -7.19 -10.04 10.73
CA TYR A 48 -6.50 -9.30 9.67
C TYR A 48 -5.53 -8.25 10.24
N ALA A 49 -5.95 -7.50 11.26
CA ALA A 49 -5.12 -6.47 11.88
C ALA A 49 -3.82 -7.04 12.45
N LYS A 50 -3.87 -8.21 13.11
CA LYS A 50 -2.70 -8.95 13.61
C LYS A 50 -1.77 -9.38 12.48
N GLN A 51 -2.31 -10.06 11.46
CA GLN A 51 -1.50 -10.63 10.39
C GLN A 51 -0.86 -9.55 9.49
N TYR A 52 -1.63 -8.51 9.15
CA TYR A 52 -1.17 -7.50 8.20
C TYR A 52 -0.14 -6.53 8.80
N TYR A 53 -0.08 -6.41 10.14
CA TYR A 53 0.91 -5.55 10.80
C TYR A 53 2.36 -5.93 10.48
N ALA A 54 2.65 -7.23 10.27
CA ALA A 54 3.97 -7.67 9.83
C ALA A 54 4.39 -6.99 8.51
N HIS A 55 3.45 -6.79 7.59
CA HIS A 55 3.70 -6.07 6.34
C HIS A 55 3.89 -4.56 6.59
N VAL A 56 3.00 -3.92 7.36
CA VAL A 56 3.09 -2.48 7.68
C VAL A 56 4.44 -2.13 8.30
N ARG A 57 4.90 -2.95 9.25
CA ARG A 57 6.19 -2.77 9.91
C ARG A 57 7.39 -3.02 8.98
N ALA A 58 7.26 -3.91 7.99
CA ALA A 58 8.36 -4.23 7.08
C ALA A 58 8.43 -3.29 5.87
N PHE A 59 7.32 -2.70 5.45
CA PHE A 59 7.21 -1.89 4.23
C PHE A 59 8.25 -0.76 4.12
N PRO A 60 8.55 0.04 5.17
CA PRO A 60 9.52 1.12 5.06
C PRO A 60 10.94 0.61 4.76
N THR A 61 11.27 -0.61 5.18
CA THR A 61 12.57 -1.23 4.89
C THR A 61 12.72 -1.54 3.39
N TYR A 62 11.62 -1.85 2.69
CA TYR A 62 11.64 -2.08 1.25
C TYR A 62 11.89 -0.77 0.50
N VAL A 63 11.25 0.32 0.95
CA VAL A 63 11.46 1.66 0.39
C VAL A 63 12.90 2.11 0.63
N SER A 64 13.45 1.86 1.82
CA SER A 64 14.86 2.12 2.14
C SER A 64 15.82 1.35 1.24
N ALA A 65 15.51 0.09 0.94
CA ALA A 65 16.32 -0.71 0.03
C ALA A 65 16.31 -0.12 -1.38
N VAL A 66 15.15 0.29 -1.91
CA VAL A 66 15.05 0.94 -3.22
C VAL A 66 15.76 2.29 -3.23
N HIS A 67 15.54 3.12 -2.20
CA HIS A 67 16.16 4.44 -2.05
C HIS A 67 17.69 4.38 -2.03
N SER A 68 18.28 3.40 -1.34
CA SER A 68 19.74 3.25 -1.25
C SER A 68 20.41 2.75 -2.53
N HIS A 69 19.66 2.11 -3.44
CA HIS A 69 20.14 1.63 -4.74
C HIS A 69 19.75 2.53 -5.92
N CYS A 70 19.07 3.65 -5.64
CA CYS A 70 18.67 4.60 -6.68
C CYS A 70 19.75 5.67 -6.83
N ASP A 71 20.30 5.87 -8.03
CA ASP A 71 21.31 6.91 -8.26
C ASP A 71 20.71 8.28 -8.61
N ASP A 72 19.42 8.32 -9.00
CA ASP A 72 18.72 9.54 -9.40
C ASP A 72 18.24 10.34 -8.18
N LEU A 73 18.72 11.58 -8.04
CA LEU A 73 18.45 12.41 -6.86
C LEU A 73 16.98 12.79 -6.72
N GLU A 74 16.31 13.14 -7.82
CA GLU A 74 14.90 13.53 -7.80
C GLU A 74 14.03 12.35 -7.33
N THR A 75 14.26 11.16 -7.89
CA THR A 75 13.59 9.93 -7.44
C THR A 75 13.89 9.61 -5.98
N ARG A 76 15.13 9.78 -5.54
CA ARG A 76 15.49 9.57 -4.14
C ARG A 76 14.78 10.54 -3.20
N GLN A 77 14.56 11.79 -3.59
CA GLN A 77 13.82 12.75 -2.79
C GLN A 77 12.36 12.30 -2.61
N MET A 78 11.71 11.81 -3.66
CA MET A 78 10.35 11.25 -3.56
C MET A 78 10.30 10.02 -2.63
N LEU A 79 11.29 9.13 -2.73
CA LEU A 79 11.37 7.96 -1.83
C LEU A 79 11.65 8.37 -0.38
N LEU A 80 12.44 9.41 -0.15
CA LEU A 80 12.70 9.96 1.18
C LEU A 80 11.45 10.59 1.80
N GLU A 81 10.66 11.33 1.01
CA GLU A 81 9.37 11.85 1.46
C GLU A 81 8.44 10.72 1.90
N ASN A 82 8.36 9.63 1.12
CA ASN A 82 7.59 8.47 1.53
C ASN A 82 8.14 7.82 2.82
N LEU A 83 9.45 7.63 2.94
CA LEU A 83 10.05 7.10 4.18
C LEU A 83 9.73 7.96 5.42
N ILE A 84 9.73 9.27 5.26
CA ILE A 84 9.37 10.21 6.33
C ILE A 84 7.92 9.97 6.77
N GLU A 85 6.97 9.86 5.85
CA GLU A 85 5.58 9.57 6.17
C GLU A 85 5.41 8.20 6.86
N GLU A 86 6.14 7.21 6.38
CA GLU A 86 6.05 5.84 6.88
C GLU A 86 6.61 5.65 8.30
N GLU A 87 7.72 6.33 8.66
CA GLU A 87 8.47 6.07 9.90
C GLU A 87 8.62 7.26 10.86
N GLN A 88 8.51 8.51 10.40
CA GLN A 88 8.91 9.65 11.23
C GLN A 88 7.83 10.03 12.26
N GLY A 89 8.28 10.26 13.49
CA GLY A 89 7.44 10.84 14.54
C GLY A 89 6.49 9.84 15.20
N ALA A 90 5.55 10.37 15.99
CA ALA A 90 4.62 9.56 16.79
C ALA A 90 3.37 9.09 16.02
N GLU A 91 3.14 9.64 14.82
CA GLU A 91 1.99 9.30 13.96
C GLU A 91 2.43 8.51 12.72
N ASN A 92 3.51 7.73 12.86
CA ASN A 92 4.01 6.86 11.81
C ASN A 92 3.03 5.70 11.52
N HIS A 93 3.15 5.09 10.35
CA HIS A 93 2.19 4.06 9.91
C HIS A 93 2.13 2.83 10.81
N PRO A 94 3.25 2.27 11.33
CA PRO A 94 3.20 1.20 12.32
C PRO A 94 2.39 1.57 13.57
N GLU A 95 2.59 2.77 14.12
CA GLU A 95 1.85 3.22 15.31
C GLU A 95 0.37 3.44 15.01
N LEU A 96 0.03 4.06 13.87
CA LEU A 96 -1.36 4.22 13.45
C LEU A 96 -2.06 2.88 13.25
N TRP A 97 -1.36 1.86 12.73
CA TRP A 97 -1.91 0.51 12.59
C TRP A 97 -2.16 -0.16 13.94
N LEU A 98 -1.25 0.00 14.91
CA LEU A 98 -1.47 -0.52 16.27
C LEU A 98 -2.70 0.10 16.91
N ARG A 99 -2.91 1.42 16.77
CA ARG A 99 -4.12 2.10 17.26
C ARG A 99 -5.39 1.59 16.56
N PHE A 100 -5.31 1.28 15.27
CA PHE A 100 -6.41 0.63 14.55
C PHE A 100 -6.73 -0.75 15.14
N ALA A 101 -5.73 -1.59 15.41
CA ALA A 101 -5.92 -2.89 16.05
C ALA A 101 -6.53 -2.76 17.47
N GLU A 102 -6.04 -1.80 18.27
CA GLU A 102 -6.58 -1.48 19.60
C GLU A 102 -8.05 -1.07 19.55
N SER A 103 -8.46 -0.30 18.53
CA SER A 103 -9.87 0.08 18.32
C SER A 103 -10.78 -1.12 18.05
N LEU A 104 -10.23 -2.20 17.48
CA LEU A 104 -10.91 -3.48 17.28
C LEU A 104 -10.87 -4.36 18.54
N GLY A 105 -10.18 -3.94 19.60
CA GLY A 105 -10.04 -4.67 20.86
C GLY A 105 -8.93 -5.72 20.84
N VAL A 106 -7.96 -5.61 19.94
CA VAL A 106 -6.73 -6.43 19.92
C VAL A 106 -5.65 -5.68 20.69
N THR A 107 -4.95 -6.33 21.61
CA THR A 107 -3.85 -5.67 22.35
C THR A 107 -2.58 -5.61 21.51
N ARG A 108 -1.65 -4.71 21.85
CA ARG A 108 -0.37 -4.59 21.14
C ARG A 108 0.47 -5.86 21.21
N GLU A 109 0.33 -6.64 22.28
CA GLU A 109 1.04 -7.90 22.47
C GLU A 109 0.51 -9.03 21.57
N GLU A 110 -0.70 -8.90 21.06
CA GLU A 110 -1.32 -9.86 20.14
C GLU A 110 -1.01 -9.57 18.66
N VAL A 111 -0.35 -8.46 18.35
CA VAL A 111 -0.04 -7.93 17.01
C VAL A 111 1.46 -8.04 16.69
#